data_AF-A0AA95N956-F1
#
_entry.id   AF-A0AA95N956-F1
#
_cell.length_a   1.000
_cell.length_b   1.000
_cell.length_c   1.000
_cell.angle_alpha   90.00
_cell.angle_beta   90.00
_cell.angle_gamma   90.00
#
_symmetry.space_group_name_H-M   'P 1'
#
loop_
_entity.id
_entity.type
_entity.pdbx_description
1 polymer ?
#
loop_
_entity_poly.entity_id
_entity_poly.type
_entity_poly.pdbx_seq_one_letter_code
_entity_poly.pdbx_strand_id
1 'polypeptide(L)'
;MKRSIPPENSLYPEFQRYSQQLRERITMLRKERGLTQEDMQSFGLSLRQYQRIESGETENITLANLYRLAIAFELTPAELMDV
;
A
#
# COMPACT_ATOMS: atom_id res chain seq x y z
N MET A 1 9.58 4.57 16.77
CA MET A 1 9.56 3.10 16.82
C MET A 1 8.97 2.59 15.51
N LYS A 2 9.75 1.88 14.68
CA LYS A 2 9.20 1.23 13.47
C LYS A 2 8.21 0.15 13.93
N ARG A 3 6.93 0.33 13.65
CA ARG A 3 5.89 -0.68 13.93
C ARG A 3 5.86 -1.66 12.76
N SER A 4 6.88 -2.52 12.64
CA SER A 4 7.03 -3.50 11.56
C SER A 4 7.62 -4.79 12.13
N ILE A 5 7.52 -5.90 11.40
CA ILE A 5 8.21 -7.14 11.75
C ILE A 5 9.71 -6.91 11.51
N PRO A 6 10.58 -7.10 12.51
CA PRO A 6 11.99 -6.79 12.36
C PRO A 6 12.72 -7.91 11.58
N PRO A 7 13.84 -7.61 10.90
CA PRO A 7 14.55 -8.57 10.04
C PRO A 7 14.98 -9.89 10.71
N GLU A 8 15.28 -9.84 12.00
CA GLU A 8 15.68 -11.01 12.81
C GLU A 8 14.51 -11.95 13.14
N ASN A 9 13.27 -11.55 12.91
CA ASN A 9 12.09 -12.37 13.16
C ASN A 9 11.88 -13.39 12.02
N SER A 10 11.54 -14.64 12.36
CA SER A 10 11.29 -15.70 11.37
C SER A 10 10.16 -15.39 10.39
N LEU A 11 9.22 -14.50 10.75
CA LEU A 11 8.12 -14.06 9.90
C LEU A 11 8.54 -12.99 8.87
N TYR A 12 9.72 -12.39 9.01
CA TYR A 12 10.15 -11.27 8.18
C TYR A 12 10.18 -11.59 6.67
N PRO A 13 10.74 -12.72 6.20
CA PRO A 13 10.79 -13.01 4.77
C PRO A 13 9.39 -13.11 4.14
N GLU A 14 8.45 -13.73 4.86
CA GLU A 14 7.06 -13.84 4.41
C GLU A 14 6.37 -12.47 4.38
N PHE A 15 6.51 -11.69 5.46
CA PHE A 15 5.97 -10.34 5.54
C PHE A 15 6.51 -9.42 4.44
N GLN A 16 7.81 -9.51 4.13
CA GLN A 16 8.42 -8.73 3.04
C GLN A 16 7.86 -9.12 1.67
N ARG A 17 7.68 -10.41 1.39
CA ARG A 17 7.05 -10.88 0.14
C ARG A 17 5.62 -10.35 0.03
N TYR A 18 4.82 -10.52 1.08
CA TYR A 18 3.44 -10.06 1.11
C TYR A 18 3.34 -8.53 0.94
N SER A 19 4.22 -7.77 1.61
CA SER A 19 4.30 -6.31 1.49
C SER A 19 4.69 -5.85 0.08
N GLN A 20 5.57 -6.61 -0.59
CA GLN A 20 5.96 -6.35 -1.97
C GLN A 20 4.80 -6.61 -2.94
N GLN A 21 4.10 -7.74 -2.81
CA GLN A 21 2.96 -8.07 -3.66
C GLN A 21 1.82 -7.04 -3.52
N LEU A 22 1.50 -6.63 -2.29
CA LEU A 22 0.51 -5.59 -2.03
C LEU A 22 0.89 -4.26 -2.72
N ARG A 23 2.16 -3.87 -2.66
CA ARG A 23 2.66 -2.65 -3.31
C ARG A 23 2.56 -2.72 -4.82
N GLU A 24 2.93 -3.85 -5.41
CA GLU A 24 2.81 -4.08 -6.85
C GLU A 24 1.35 -4.00 -7.29
N ARG A 25 0.44 -4.62 -6.54
CA ARG A 25 -1.00 -4.52 -6.76
C ARG A 25 -1.51 -3.08 -6.68
N ILE A 26 -1.15 -2.32 -5.64
CA ILE A 26 -1.50 -0.89 -5.50
C ILE A 26 -1.00 -0.08 -6.72
N THR A 27 0.24 -0.30 -7.13
CA THR A 27 0.87 0.40 -8.26
C THR A 27 0.16 0.06 -9.58
N MET A 28 -0.20 -1.20 -9.77
CA MET A 28 -0.94 -1.69 -10.93
C MET A 28 -2.34 -1.07 -10.98
N LEU A 29 -3.12 -1.19 -9.90
CA LEU A 29 -4.50 -0.68 -9.81
C LEU A 29 -4.58 0.82 -10.06
N ARG A 30 -3.59 1.60 -9.58
CA ARG A 30 -3.50 3.03 -9.87
C ARG A 30 -3.31 3.29 -11.36
N LYS A 31 -2.34 2.60 -11.98
CA LYS A 31 -2.02 2.77 -13.41
C LYS A 31 -3.19 2.34 -14.30
N GLU A 32 -3.86 1.24 -13.98
CA GLU A 32 -5.04 0.76 -14.71
C GLU A 32 -6.19 1.77 -14.70
N ARG A 33 -6.34 2.54 -13.63
CA ARG A 33 -7.32 3.62 -13.50
C ARG A 33 -6.86 4.94 -14.12
N GLY A 34 -5.67 5.00 -14.70
CA GLY A 34 -5.11 6.22 -15.27
C GLY A 34 -4.79 7.30 -14.24
N LEU A 35 -4.72 6.96 -12.96
CA LEU A 35 -4.46 7.90 -11.87
C LEU A 35 -2.96 8.19 -11.77
N THR A 36 -2.61 9.46 -11.59
CA THR A 36 -1.27 9.88 -11.17
C THR A 36 -1.09 9.66 -9.67
N GLN A 37 0.15 9.78 -9.16
CA GLN A 37 0.37 9.77 -7.71
C GLN A 37 -0.27 10.99 -7.02
N GLU A 38 -0.40 12.11 -7.73
CA GLU A 38 -0.99 13.35 -7.22
C GLU A 38 -2.50 13.24 -7.05
N ASP A 39 -3.17 12.52 -7.95
CA ASP A 39 -4.63 12.28 -7.90
C ASP A 39 -5.05 11.56 -6.61
N MET A 40 -4.14 10.82 -5.99
CA MET A 40 -4.39 10.11 -4.73
C MET A 40 -4.72 11.05 -3.55
N GLN A 41 -4.39 12.34 -3.68
CA GLN A 41 -4.74 13.38 -2.72
C GLN A 41 -6.26 13.57 -2.58
N SER A 42 -7.01 13.39 -3.67
CA SER A 42 -8.47 13.44 -3.66
C SER A 42 -9.09 12.35 -2.78
N PHE A 43 -8.35 11.28 -2.50
CA PHE A 43 -8.75 10.17 -1.61
C PHE A 43 -8.15 10.30 -0.19
N GLY A 44 -7.56 11.45 0.14
CA GLY A 44 -7.03 11.75 1.47
C GLY A 44 -5.65 11.15 1.75
N LEU A 45 -4.87 10.83 0.73
CA LEU A 45 -3.46 10.42 0.84
C LEU A 45 -2.58 11.56 0.32
N SER A 46 -1.71 12.12 1.16
CA SER A 46 -0.76 13.13 0.66
C SER A 46 0.18 12.51 -0.39
N LEU A 47 0.64 13.32 -1.35
CA LEU A 47 1.57 12.85 -2.39
C LEU A 47 2.77 12.10 -1.78
N ARG A 48 3.36 12.65 -0.73
CA ARG A 48 4.49 12.03 -0.03
C ARG A 48 4.10 10.71 0.64
N GLN A 49 2.92 10.61 1.25
CA GLN A 49 2.45 9.35 1.84
C GLN A 49 2.29 8.28 0.76
N TYR A 50 1.69 8.64 -0.37
CA TYR A 50 1.47 7.71 -1.46
C TYR A 50 2.78 7.26 -2.13
N GLN A 51 3.70 8.19 -2.37
CA GLN A 51 5.05 7.89 -2.89
C GLN A 51 5.81 6.90 -2.00
N ARG A 52 5.74 7.06 -0.67
CA ARG A 52 6.37 6.13 0.27
C ARG A 52 5.76 4.73 0.22
N ILE A 53 4.47 4.62 -0.13
CA ILE A 53 3.81 3.33 -0.30
C ILE A 53 4.36 2.66 -1.57
N GLU A 54 4.32 3.34 -2.72
CA GLU A 54 4.79 2.78 -4.00
C GLU A 54 6.31 2.55 -4.06
N SER A 55 7.12 3.33 -3.33
CA SER A 55 8.57 3.12 -3.25
C SER A 55 8.98 2.03 -2.29
N GLY A 56 8.10 1.67 -1.34
CA GLY A 56 8.40 0.72 -0.28
C GLY A 56 9.04 1.25 0.98
N GLU A 57 9.18 2.57 1.09
CA GLU A 57 9.60 3.18 2.35
C GLU A 57 8.57 2.96 3.47
N THR A 58 7.32 2.69 3.12
CA THR A 58 6.27 2.27 4.05
C THR A 58 6.22 0.73 4.10
N GLU A 59 6.89 0.17 5.09
CA GLU A 59 6.82 -1.28 5.37
C GLU A 59 5.46 -1.69 5.98
N ASN A 60 4.83 -0.81 6.77
CA ASN A 60 3.54 -1.08 7.39
C ASN A 60 2.50 -0.05 6.95
N ILE A 61 1.62 -0.45 6.03
CA ILE A 61 0.48 0.36 5.59
C ILE A 61 -0.60 0.29 6.68
N THR A 62 -0.99 1.44 7.20
CA THR A 62 -2.04 1.50 8.23
C THR A 62 -3.40 1.10 7.64
N LEU A 63 -4.28 0.56 8.48
CA LEU A 63 -5.66 0.23 8.08
C LEU A 63 -6.40 1.43 7.46
N ALA A 64 -6.18 2.65 7.98
CA ALA A 64 -6.77 3.86 7.43
C ALA A 64 -6.30 4.14 5.99
N ASN A 65 -5.01 3.97 5.71
CA ASN A 65 -4.50 4.12 4.35
C ASN A 65 -4.97 2.99 3.44
N LEU A 66 -5.03 1.77 3.95
CA LEU A 66 -5.59 0.63 3.22
C LEU A 66 -7.03 0.89 2.79
N TYR A 67 -7.86 1.40 3.69
CA TYR A 67 -9.25 1.76 3.39
C TYR A 67 -9.34 2.85 2.32
N ARG A 68 -8.52 3.91 2.42
CA ARG A 68 -8.46 4.97 1.39
C ARG A 68 -8.06 4.44 0.02
N LEU A 69 -7.07 3.56 -0.02
CA LEU A 69 -6.62 2.90 -1.26
C LEU A 69 -7.73 2.03 -1.86
N ALA A 70 -8.43 1.25 -1.03
CA ALA A 70 -9.53 0.42 -1.47
C ALA A 70 -10.64 1.28 -2.11
N ILE A 71 -11.06 2.37 -1.45
CA ILE A 71 -12.03 3.33 -2.01
C ILE A 71 -11.53 3.97 -3.30
N ALA A 72 -10.26 4.39 -3.36
CA ALA A 72 -9.66 4.97 -4.57
C ALA A 72 -9.68 3.99 -5.76
N PHE A 73 -9.66 2.70 -5.46
CA PHE A 73 -9.69 1.63 -6.45
C PHE A 73 -11.07 0.98 -6.59
N GLU A 74 -12.14 1.52 -6.00
CA GLU A 74 -13.48 0.92 -6.08
C GLU A 74 -13.52 -0.55 -5.62
N LEU A 75 -12.71 -0.86 -4.60
CA LEU A 75 -12.59 -2.17 -3.98
C LEU A 75 -12.96 -2.11 -2.51
N THR A 76 -13.26 -3.27 -1.93
CA THR A 76 -13.20 -3.49 -0.48
C THR A 76 -11.75 -3.68 -0.02
N PRO A 77 -11.44 -3.44 1.28
CA PRO A 77 -10.12 -3.75 1.82
C PRO A 77 -9.71 -5.22 1.65
N ALA A 78 -10.67 -6.15 1.68
CA ALA A 78 -10.39 -7.57 1.48
C ALA A 78 -9.92 -7.85 0.04
N GLU A 79 -10.62 -7.31 -0.96
CA GLU A 79 -10.23 -7.44 -2.37
C GLU A 79 -8.88 -6.75 -2.68
N LEU A 80 -8.57 -5.64 -2.00
CA LEU A 80 -7.27 -5.00 -2.15
C LEU A 80 -6.13 -5.90 -1.62
N MET A 81 -6.38 -6.66 -0.55
CA MET A 81 -5.39 -7.51 0.13
C MET A 81 -5.28 -8.93 -0.44
N ASP A 82 -6.05 -9.24 -1.49
CA ASP A 82 -6.00 -10.52 -2.21
C ASP A 82 -4.74 -10.55 -3.10
N VAL A 83 -3.61 -10.99 -2.51
CA VAL A 83 -2.26 -11.06 -3.11
C VAL A 83 -1.52 -12.34 -2.77
#